data_AF-A0A4U3AXI4-F1
#
_entry.id   AF-A0A4U3AXI4-F1
#
_cell.length_a   1.000
_cell.length_b   1.000
_cell.length_c   1.000
_cell.angle_alpha   90.00
_cell.angle_beta   90.00
_cell.angle_gamma   90.00
#
_symmetry.space_group_name_H-M   'P 1'
#
loop_
_entity.id
_entity.type
_entity.pdbx_description
1 polymer ?
#
loop_
_entity_poly.entity_id
_entity_poly.type
_entity_poly.pdbx_seq_one_letter_code
_entity_poly.pdbx_strand_id
1 'polypeptide(L)'
;LLTFGVFFANLHLAEKERPELLTRSFDRVMLVKNLGLYTHQVYDLTLQVKAGSQKALADSSKLQETENYVKANQSEPNPNMFGAAKGKNVIVVTLESLQTFLIGASVNGQEVTPFLNEFINESYYFDNFFHQTGQGKTSDSEFLIDTSLYPLNRGAVFFTHGNNDYTATPEILRQQGYFTSVFHANNATFWNRNIMYSALGYDR
;
A
#
# COMPACT_ATOMS: atom_id res chain seq x y z
N LEU A 1 33.43 -2.80 -24.38
CA LEU A 1 32.35 -2.82 -25.41
C LEU A 1 31.60 -4.15 -25.39
N LEU A 2 32.26 -5.31 -25.57
CA LEU A 2 31.61 -6.62 -25.55
C LEU A 2 30.87 -6.92 -24.23
N THR A 3 31.49 -6.63 -23.08
CA THR A 3 30.90 -6.86 -21.74
C THR A 3 29.63 -6.04 -21.51
N PHE A 4 29.62 -4.77 -21.95
CA PHE A 4 28.43 -3.92 -21.88
C PHE A 4 27.33 -4.44 -22.82
N GLY A 5 27.69 -4.89 -24.03
CA GLY A 5 26.74 -5.50 -24.96
C GLY A 5 26.07 -6.76 -24.39
N VAL A 6 26.85 -7.66 -23.77
CA VAL A 6 26.33 -8.87 -23.11
C VAL A 6 25.44 -8.50 -21.93
N PHE A 7 25.83 -7.51 -21.12
CA PHE A 7 25.02 -7.03 -20.01
C PHE A 7 23.66 -6.49 -20.46
N PHE A 8 23.63 -5.59 -21.46
CA PHE A 8 22.38 -5.02 -21.95
C PHE A 8 21.50 -6.06 -22.67
N ALA A 9 22.10 -7.02 -23.38
CA ALA A 9 21.37 -8.15 -23.95
C ALA A 9 20.74 -9.03 -22.86
N ASN A 10 21.49 -9.35 -21.80
CA ASN A 10 20.97 -10.12 -20.67
C ASN A 10 19.87 -9.35 -19.91
N LEU A 11 20.07 -8.05 -19.68
CA LEU A 11 19.05 -7.18 -19.07
C LEU A 11 17.77 -7.13 -19.90
N HIS A 12 17.89 -7.01 -21.22
CA HIS A 12 16.74 -6.99 -22.12
C HIS A 12 15.98 -8.32 -22.12
N LEU A 13 16.70 -9.46 -22.13
CA LEU A 13 16.08 -10.78 -22.01
C LEU A 13 15.38 -10.95 -20.66
N ALA A 14 16.04 -10.52 -19.58
CA ALA A 14 15.49 -10.60 -18.23
C ALA A 14 14.24 -9.72 -18.05
N GLU A 15 14.20 -8.51 -18.62
CA GLU A 15 13.00 -7.66 -18.63
C GLU A 15 11.88 -8.24 -19.51
N LYS A 16 12.22 -8.96 -20.59
CA LYS A 16 11.21 -9.65 -21.42
C LYS A 16 10.58 -10.84 -20.70
N GLU A 17 11.38 -11.59 -19.95
CA GLU A 17 10.90 -12.72 -19.13
C GLU A 17 10.13 -12.24 -17.90
N ARG A 18 10.57 -11.13 -17.30
CA ARG A 18 9.96 -10.50 -16.13
C ARG A 18 9.89 -9.00 -16.33
N PRO A 19 8.78 -8.47 -16.88
CA PRO A 19 8.60 -7.03 -16.99
C PRO A 19 8.72 -6.38 -15.62
N GLU A 20 9.31 -5.18 -15.58
CA GLU A 20 9.54 -4.40 -14.36
C GLU A 20 10.59 -5.01 -13.42
N LEU A 21 11.54 -5.79 -13.94
CA LEU A 21 12.56 -6.45 -13.11
C LEU A 21 13.35 -5.42 -12.29
N LEU A 22 13.81 -4.35 -12.95
CA LEU A 22 14.53 -3.28 -12.29
C LEU A 22 13.65 -2.37 -11.46
N THR A 23 12.32 -2.52 -11.43
CA THR A 23 11.41 -1.76 -10.56
C THR A 23 10.81 -2.63 -9.45
N ARG A 24 10.74 -3.95 -9.57
CA ARG A 24 10.26 -4.86 -8.50
C ARG A 24 11.35 -5.17 -7.47
N SER A 25 11.74 -4.17 -6.69
CA SER A 25 12.83 -4.26 -5.68
C SER A 25 12.57 -5.23 -4.52
N PHE A 26 11.36 -5.74 -4.35
CA PHE A 26 11.04 -6.71 -3.30
C PHE A 26 11.58 -8.11 -3.62
N ASP A 27 11.76 -8.46 -4.89
CA ASP A 27 12.29 -9.77 -5.30
C ASP A 27 13.80 -9.70 -5.57
N ARG A 28 14.56 -9.43 -4.49
CA ARG A 28 16.03 -9.37 -4.53
C ARG A 28 16.64 -10.67 -5.06
N VAL A 29 15.98 -11.80 -4.79
CA VAL A 29 16.40 -13.13 -5.27
C VAL A 29 16.34 -13.19 -6.80
N MET A 30 15.27 -12.70 -7.43
CA MET A 30 15.18 -12.68 -8.89
C MET A 30 16.15 -11.71 -9.54
N LEU A 31 16.41 -10.56 -8.93
CA LEU A 31 17.43 -9.61 -9.40
C LEU A 31 18.82 -10.26 -9.44
N VAL A 32 19.20 -10.96 -8.37
CA VAL A 32 20.50 -11.67 -8.30
C VAL A 32 20.54 -12.82 -9.30
N LYS A 33 19.46 -13.59 -9.45
CA LYS A 33 19.38 -14.71 -10.41
C LYS A 33 19.56 -14.27 -11.85
N ASN A 34 18.97 -13.14 -12.24
CA ASN A 34 18.98 -12.69 -13.64
C ASN A 34 20.17 -11.80 -13.99
N LEU A 35 20.64 -10.96 -13.07
CA LEU A 35 21.64 -9.94 -13.34
C LEU A 35 22.98 -10.17 -12.63
N GLY A 36 23.05 -11.18 -11.76
CA GLY A 36 24.25 -11.55 -11.01
C GLY A 36 24.48 -10.70 -9.77
N LEU A 37 25.30 -11.24 -8.86
CA LEU A 37 25.57 -10.67 -7.55
C LEU A 37 26.22 -9.28 -7.61
N TYR A 38 27.21 -9.08 -8.47
CA TYR A 38 27.94 -7.82 -8.57
C TYR A 38 27.07 -6.68 -9.08
N THR A 39 26.22 -6.94 -10.08
CA THR A 39 25.25 -5.97 -10.58
C THR A 39 24.28 -5.59 -9.46
N HIS A 40 23.76 -6.58 -8.72
CA HIS A 40 22.88 -6.34 -7.59
C HIS A 40 23.57 -5.46 -6.52
N GLN A 41 24.84 -5.70 -6.18
CA GLN A 41 25.56 -4.90 -5.18
C GLN A 41 25.71 -3.44 -5.59
N VAL A 42 26.11 -3.17 -6.84
CA VAL A 42 26.19 -1.79 -7.36
C VAL A 42 24.81 -1.13 -7.33
N TYR A 43 23.81 -1.87 -7.79
CA TYR A 43 22.43 -1.40 -7.81
C TYR A 43 21.91 -1.05 -6.39
N ASP A 44 22.08 -1.96 -5.43
CA ASP A 44 21.66 -1.77 -4.04
C ASP A 44 22.42 -0.61 -3.38
N LEU A 45 23.72 -0.44 -3.65
CA LEU A 45 24.50 0.70 -3.19
C LEU A 45 23.93 2.03 -3.69
N THR A 46 23.57 2.13 -4.98
CA THR A 46 22.97 3.36 -5.52
C THR A 46 21.65 3.70 -4.86
N LEU A 47 20.81 2.69 -4.58
CA LEU A 47 19.56 2.87 -3.84
C LEU A 47 19.81 3.33 -2.41
N GLN A 48 20.76 2.70 -1.71
CA GLN A 48 21.09 3.03 -0.32
C GLN A 48 21.63 4.46 -0.20
N VAL A 49 22.50 4.88 -1.11
CA VAL A 49 23.01 6.26 -1.16
C VAL A 49 21.88 7.24 -1.42
N LYS A 50 20.98 6.95 -2.38
CA LYS A 50 19.83 7.82 -2.67
C LYS A 50 18.90 7.95 -1.46
N ALA A 51 18.52 6.84 -0.83
CA ALA A 51 17.63 6.82 0.33
C ALA A 51 18.27 7.55 1.53
N GLY A 52 19.55 7.29 1.82
CA GLY A 52 20.28 7.96 2.89
C GLY A 52 20.40 9.47 2.66
N SER A 53 20.67 9.88 1.41
CA SER A 53 20.78 11.30 1.05
C SER A 53 19.44 12.03 1.16
N GLN A 54 18.34 11.40 0.75
CA GLN A 54 17.00 11.96 0.91
C GLN A 54 16.66 12.22 2.38
N LYS A 55 16.98 11.28 3.27
CA LYS A 55 16.77 11.46 4.72
C LYS A 55 17.66 12.54 5.31
N ALA A 56 18.93 12.60 4.91
CA ALA A 56 19.89 13.60 5.39
C ALA A 56 19.57 15.02 4.91
N LEU A 57 18.97 15.16 3.72
CA LEU A 57 18.55 16.43 3.12
C LEU A 57 17.06 16.74 3.34
N ALA A 58 16.41 16.02 4.26
CA ALA A 58 15.03 16.29 4.61
C ALA A 58 14.94 17.66 5.30
N ASP A 59 14.04 18.50 4.83
CA ASP A 59 13.86 19.87 5.30
C ASP A 59 12.39 20.09 5.69
N SER A 60 12.19 20.71 6.85
CA SER A 60 10.90 21.17 7.37
C SER A 60 10.13 22.07 6.40
N SER A 61 10.80 22.82 5.52
CA SER A 61 10.13 23.68 4.54
C SER A 61 9.18 22.90 3.61
N LYS A 62 9.54 21.66 3.24
CA LYS A 62 8.70 20.77 2.42
C LYS A 62 7.45 20.29 3.15
N LEU A 63 7.53 20.17 4.48
CA LEU A 63 6.36 19.83 5.30
C LEU A 63 5.35 20.97 5.26
N GLN A 64 5.81 22.22 5.38
CA GLN A 64 4.93 23.40 5.31
C GLN A 64 4.22 23.51 3.96
N GLU A 65 4.92 23.25 2.85
CA GLU A 65 4.33 23.23 1.51
C GLU A 65 3.23 22.16 1.40
N THR A 66 3.51 20.96 1.90
CA THR A 66 2.55 19.83 1.91
C THR A 66 1.32 20.16 2.77
N GLU A 67 1.53 20.73 3.95
CA GLU A 67 0.43 21.14 4.84
C GLU A 67 -0.46 22.20 4.19
N ASN A 68 0.14 23.18 3.51
CA ASN A 68 -0.60 24.22 2.79
C ASN A 68 -1.42 23.61 1.64
N TYR A 69 -0.86 22.67 0.89
CA TYR A 69 -1.58 21.95 -0.16
C TYR A 69 -2.78 21.19 0.39
N VAL A 70 -2.62 20.44 1.49
CA VAL A 70 -3.72 19.68 2.11
C VAL A 70 -4.82 20.63 2.60
N LYS A 71 -4.46 21.70 3.33
CA LYS A 71 -5.43 22.70 3.83
C LYS A 71 -6.20 23.38 2.70
N ALA A 72 -5.52 23.72 1.60
CA ALA A 72 -6.16 24.37 0.46
C ALA A 72 -7.15 23.47 -0.30
N ASN A 73 -7.00 22.14 -0.20
CA ASN A 73 -7.83 21.15 -0.90
C ASN A 73 -8.78 20.39 0.05
N GLN A 74 -8.88 20.80 1.32
CA GLN A 74 -9.75 20.15 2.29
C GLN A 74 -11.22 20.48 2.02
N SER A 75 -12.04 19.45 1.88
CA SER A 75 -13.50 19.60 1.77
C SER A 75 -14.15 19.67 3.16
N GLU A 76 -15.15 20.54 3.29
CA GLU A 76 -15.94 20.63 4.52
C GLU A 76 -16.81 19.38 4.72
N PRO A 77 -16.95 18.87 5.96
CA PRO A 77 -17.82 17.74 6.24
C PRO A 77 -19.29 18.03 5.90
N ASN A 78 -20.01 17.03 5.37
CA ASN A 78 -21.45 17.15 5.16
C ASN A 78 -22.17 17.28 6.53
N PRO A 79 -22.91 18.38 6.79
CA PRO A 79 -23.54 18.63 8.09
C PRO A 79 -24.53 17.54 8.54
N ASN A 80 -25.16 16.84 7.61
CA ASN A 80 -26.12 15.77 7.91
C ASN A 80 -25.44 14.45 8.30
N MET A 81 -24.16 14.28 7.90
CA MET A 81 -23.41 13.03 8.13
C MET A 81 -22.34 13.19 9.22
N PHE A 82 -21.89 14.42 9.50
CA PHE A 82 -20.86 14.68 10.48
C PHE A 82 -21.27 14.19 11.87
N GLY A 83 -20.52 13.24 12.41
CA GLY A 83 -20.77 12.67 13.74
C GLY A 83 -21.90 11.64 13.82
N ALA A 84 -22.57 11.28 12.72
CA ALA A 84 -23.70 10.32 12.72
C ALA A 84 -23.35 8.94 13.33
N ALA A 85 -22.06 8.56 13.31
CA ALA A 85 -21.55 7.30 13.86
C ALA A 85 -20.64 7.48 15.10
N LYS A 86 -20.66 8.64 15.77
CA LYS A 86 -19.81 8.91 16.94
C LYS A 86 -20.05 7.86 18.03
N GLY A 87 -18.96 7.29 18.56
CA GLY A 87 -19.00 6.29 19.63
C GLY A 87 -19.37 4.87 19.18
N LYS A 88 -19.61 4.63 17.88
CA LYS A 88 -19.83 3.28 17.35
C LYS A 88 -18.51 2.58 17.09
N ASN A 89 -18.53 1.25 17.12
CA ASN A 89 -17.40 0.43 16.67
C ASN A 89 -17.22 0.56 15.15
N VAL A 90 -15.97 0.47 14.69
CA VAL A 90 -15.61 0.44 13.27
C VAL A 90 -15.05 -0.94 12.97
N ILE A 91 -15.58 -1.60 11.93
CA ILE A 91 -15.09 -2.88 11.44
C ILE A 91 -14.79 -2.72 9.96
N VAL A 92 -13.53 -2.96 9.58
CA VAL A 92 -13.08 -2.93 8.19
C VAL A 92 -12.85 -4.36 7.72
N VAL A 93 -13.46 -4.73 6.60
CA VAL A 93 -13.33 -6.07 6.01
C VAL A 93 -12.70 -5.93 4.63
N THR A 94 -11.49 -6.46 4.48
CA THR A 94 -10.81 -6.52 3.18
C THR A 94 -11.28 -7.75 2.41
N LEU A 95 -11.92 -7.51 1.26
CA LEU A 95 -12.29 -8.56 0.32
C LEU A 95 -11.13 -8.78 -0.66
N GLU A 96 -10.28 -9.76 -0.37
CA GLU A 96 -9.05 -10.02 -1.11
C GLU A 96 -9.34 -10.27 -2.60
N SER A 97 -8.69 -9.50 -3.46
CA SER A 97 -8.75 -9.61 -4.93
C SER A 97 -10.16 -9.57 -5.55
N LEU A 98 -11.16 -9.04 -4.83
CA LEU A 98 -12.53 -8.89 -5.35
C LEU A 98 -12.61 -7.68 -6.28
N GLN A 99 -13.30 -7.84 -7.42
CA GLN A 99 -13.62 -6.76 -8.35
C GLN A 99 -15.14 -6.63 -8.53
N THR A 100 -15.62 -5.40 -8.73
CA THR A 100 -17.05 -5.06 -8.73
C THR A 100 -17.84 -5.69 -9.88
N PHE A 101 -17.20 -6.16 -10.95
CA PHE A 101 -17.88 -6.87 -12.04
C PHE A 101 -18.52 -8.20 -11.59
N LEU A 102 -18.15 -8.71 -10.42
CA LEU A 102 -18.73 -9.92 -9.81
C LEU A 102 -20.05 -9.63 -9.07
N ILE A 103 -20.35 -8.36 -8.78
CA ILE A 103 -21.61 -7.94 -8.18
C ILE A 103 -22.71 -8.08 -9.23
N GLY A 104 -23.76 -8.84 -8.90
CA GLY A 104 -24.86 -9.21 -9.81
C GLY A 104 -24.46 -10.22 -10.89
N ALA A 105 -23.21 -10.69 -10.92
CA ALA A 105 -22.78 -11.68 -11.91
C ALA A 105 -23.32 -13.07 -11.57
N SER A 106 -23.64 -13.84 -12.62
CA SER A 106 -24.04 -15.24 -12.52
C SER A 106 -23.21 -16.12 -13.45
N VAL A 107 -22.86 -17.31 -12.97
CA VAL A 107 -22.18 -18.35 -13.76
C VAL A 107 -23.06 -19.60 -13.72
N ASN A 108 -23.42 -20.12 -14.89
CA ASN A 108 -24.32 -21.27 -15.02
C ASN A 108 -25.67 -21.11 -14.28
N GLY A 109 -26.19 -19.88 -14.24
CA GLY A 109 -27.45 -19.55 -13.56
C GLY A 109 -27.36 -19.45 -12.03
N GLN A 110 -26.15 -19.46 -11.46
CA GLN A 110 -25.92 -19.24 -10.03
C GLN A 110 -25.19 -17.93 -9.81
N GLU A 111 -25.68 -17.11 -8.87
CA GLU A 111 -25.02 -15.87 -8.48
C GLU A 111 -23.65 -16.15 -7.87
N VAL A 112 -22.66 -15.33 -8.24
CA VAL A 112 -21.28 -15.50 -7.73
C VAL A 112 -21.14 -14.97 -6.30
N THR A 113 -21.83 -13.88 -5.97
CA THR A 113 -21.72 -13.20 -4.67
C THR A 113 -23.08 -12.88 -4.04
N PRO A 114 -23.97 -13.88 -3.84
CA PRO A 114 -25.37 -13.64 -3.47
C PRO A 114 -25.57 -12.79 -2.22
N PHE A 115 -24.77 -13.04 -1.17
CA PHE A 115 -24.81 -12.22 0.05
C PHE A 115 -24.43 -10.76 -0.21
N LEU A 116 -23.39 -10.51 -1.02
CA LEU A 116 -22.98 -9.14 -1.33
C LEU A 116 -24.01 -8.43 -2.21
N ASN A 117 -24.61 -9.15 -3.17
CA ASN A 117 -25.70 -8.63 -4.02
C ASN A 117 -26.90 -8.14 -3.19
N GLU A 118 -27.24 -8.86 -2.12
CA GLU A 118 -28.29 -8.45 -1.19
C GLU A 118 -27.83 -7.28 -0.31
N PHE A 119 -26.65 -7.40 0.30
CA PHE A 119 -26.11 -6.44 1.28
C PHE A 119 -25.91 -5.03 0.72
N ILE A 120 -25.63 -4.87 -0.58
CA ILE A 120 -25.49 -3.54 -1.20
C ILE A 120 -26.80 -2.74 -1.20
N ASN A 121 -27.96 -3.39 -1.11
CA ASN A 121 -29.26 -2.69 -1.04
C ASN A 121 -29.54 -2.09 0.35
N GLU A 122 -28.81 -2.56 1.37
CA GLU A 122 -28.93 -2.12 2.76
C GLU A 122 -27.76 -1.23 3.22
N SER A 123 -26.85 -0.90 2.31
CA SER A 123 -25.60 -0.21 2.62
C SER A 123 -25.28 0.91 1.63
N TYR A 124 -24.31 1.76 2.00
CA TYR A 124 -23.74 2.72 1.06
C TYR A 124 -22.79 1.97 0.11
N TYR A 125 -23.24 1.77 -1.12
CA TYR A 125 -22.44 1.16 -2.18
C TYR A 125 -21.91 2.21 -3.16
N PHE A 126 -20.63 2.10 -3.49
CA PHE A 126 -19.94 2.98 -4.45
C PHE A 126 -19.48 2.15 -5.64
N ASP A 127 -20.22 2.23 -6.75
CA ASP A 127 -19.93 1.50 -8.00
C ASP A 127 -18.76 2.09 -8.81
N ASN A 128 -18.39 3.33 -8.50
CA ASN A 128 -17.27 4.07 -9.09
C ASN A 128 -16.12 4.26 -8.08
N PHE A 129 -15.74 3.19 -7.38
CA PHE A 129 -14.61 3.15 -6.44
C PHE A 129 -13.45 2.33 -7.01
N PHE A 130 -12.23 2.88 -6.98
CA PHE A 130 -11.06 2.26 -7.60
C PHE A 130 -9.93 2.10 -6.59
N HIS A 131 -9.31 0.92 -6.57
CA HIS A 131 -8.09 0.71 -5.79
C HIS A 131 -6.92 1.50 -6.40
N GLN A 132 -6.02 2.02 -5.56
CA GLN A 132 -4.90 2.88 -5.97
C GLN A 132 -3.54 2.24 -5.64
N THR A 133 -3.52 0.90 -5.61
CA THR A 133 -2.37 0.10 -5.19
C THR A 133 -1.32 -0.03 -6.29
N GLY A 134 -0.04 -0.13 -5.90
CA GLY A 134 1.07 -0.44 -6.80
C GLY A 134 1.55 -1.89 -6.66
N GLN A 135 2.86 -2.04 -6.43
CA GLN A 135 3.52 -3.33 -6.32
C GLN A 135 3.34 -3.99 -4.95
N GLY A 136 2.93 -3.26 -3.91
CA GLY A 136 2.64 -3.80 -2.57
C GLY A 136 1.25 -4.44 -2.44
N LYS A 137 0.37 -4.29 -3.44
CA LYS A 137 -0.92 -5.00 -3.52
C LYS A 137 -1.75 -4.82 -2.24
N THR A 138 -2.02 -5.89 -1.49
CA THR A 138 -2.79 -5.85 -0.24
C THR A 138 -2.18 -4.86 0.77
N SER A 139 -0.85 -4.82 0.92
CA SER A 139 -0.22 -3.90 1.87
C SER A 139 -0.37 -2.43 1.45
N ASP A 140 -0.42 -2.15 0.15
CA ASP A 140 -0.68 -0.78 -0.34
C ASP A 140 -2.12 -0.37 -0.07
N SER A 141 -3.07 -1.31 -0.18
CA SER A 141 -4.47 -1.07 0.17
C SER A 141 -4.64 -0.75 1.66
N GLU A 142 -3.98 -1.52 2.52
CA GLU A 142 -3.94 -1.26 3.97
C GLU A 142 -3.33 0.12 4.28
N PHE A 143 -2.21 0.45 3.65
CA PHE A 143 -1.56 1.75 3.81
C PHE A 143 -2.50 2.92 3.44
N LEU A 144 -3.16 2.84 2.28
CA LEU A 144 -4.09 3.86 1.81
C LEU A 144 -5.24 4.09 2.79
N ILE A 145 -5.84 3.01 3.29
CA ILE A 145 -6.96 3.08 4.24
C ILE A 145 -6.52 3.72 5.56
N ASP A 146 -5.36 3.35 6.07
CA ASP A 146 -4.90 3.79 7.39
C ASP A 146 -4.29 5.18 7.38
N THR A 147 -3.74 5.65 6.27
CA THR A 147 -3.01 6.94 6.25
C THR A 147 -3.53 7.96 5.25
N SER A 148 -4.41 7.56 4.32
CA SER A 148 -4.82 8.39 3.18
C SER A 148 -3.64 8.90 2.33
N LEU A 149 -2.51 8.17 2.32
CA LEU A 149 -1.33 8.47 1.51
C LEU A 149 -1.18 7.44 0.40
N TYR A 150 -0.76 7.88 -0.79
CA TYR A 150 -0.42 6.96 -1.86
C TYR A 150 0.77 6.07 -1.49
N PRO A 151 0.78 4.80 -1.94
CA PRO A 151 1.93 3.94 -1.81
C PRO A 151 3.09 4.44 -2.70
N LEU A 152 4.24 3.78 -2.58
CA LEU A 152 5.36 4.05 -3.48
C LEU A 152 5.00 3.68 -4.93
N ASN A 153 5.56 4.41 -5.89
CA ASN A 153 5.52 4.04 -7.31
C ASN A 153 6.31 2.76 -7.62
N ARG A 154 6.98 2.18 -6.61
CA ARG A 154 7.90 1.07 -6.75
C ARG A 154 8.12 0.34 -5.42
N GLY A 155 8.05 -0.99 -5.45
CA GLY A 155 8.14 -1.83 -4.26
C GLY A 155 6.90 -1.68 -3.37
N ALA A 156 7.05 -1.98 -2.09
CA ALA A 156 5.97 -1.83 -1.11
C ALA A 156 6.43 -0.95 0.05
N VAL A 157 5.55 -0.04 0.47
CA VAL A 157 5.79 0.88 1.59
C VAL A 157 6.12 0.09 2.85
N PHE A 158 5.38 -1.00 3.10
CA PHE A 158 5.50 -1.79 4.33
C PHE A 158 6.92 -2.34 4.55
N PHE A 159 7.63 -2.72 3.49
CA PHE A 159 9.00 -3.26 3.61
C PHE A 159 10.08 -2.18 3.73
N THR A 160 9.83 -0.97 3.23
CA THR A 160 10.89 0.05 3.06
C THR A 160 10.73 1.23 4.02
N HIS A 161 9.51 1.48 4.49
CA HIS A 161 9.15 2.63 5.32
C HIS A 161 8.39 2.22 6.60
N GLY A 162 8.42 0.94 6.98
CA GLY A 162 7.76 0.46 8.21
C GLY A 162 8.26 1.06 9.52
N ASN A 163 9.39 1.79 9.51
CA ASN A 163 9.94 2.48 10.68
C ASN A 163 9.77 4.01 10.61
N ASN A 164 8.91 4.51 9.72
CA ASN A 164 8.56 5.93 9.69
C ASN A 164 7.58 6.27 10.82
N ASP A 165 7.52 7.54 11.18
CA ASP A 165 6.47 8.07 12.04
C ASP A 165 5.22 8.36 11.17
N TYR A 166 4.08 7.83 11.60
CA TYR A 166 2.79 8.02 10.95
C TYR A 166 1.79 8.61 11.95
N THR A 167 0.86 9.41 11.44
CA THR A 167 -0.37 9.77 12.14
C THR A 167 -1.51 9.07 11.42
N ALA A 168 -1.72 7.80 11.76
CA ALA A 168 -2.65 6.92 11.04
C ALA A 168 -4.00 6.80 11.77
N THR A 169 -5.02 6.38 11.05
CA THR A 169 -6.38 6.10 11.55
C THR A 169 -6.40 5.32 12.86
N PRO A 170 -5.70 4.17 13.02
CA PRO A 170 -5.70 3.45 14.30
C PRO A 170 -5.15 4.29 15.46
N GLU A 171 -4.07 5.03 15.28
CA GLU A 171 -3.55 5.94 16.31
C GLU A 171 -4.56 7.03 16.67
N ILE A 172 -5.18 7.67 15.67
CA ILE A 172 -6.19 8.72 15.87
C ILE A 172 -7.39 8.16 16.66
N LEU A 173 -7.87 6.96 16.31
CA LEU A 173 -8.96 6.30 17.02
C LEU A 173 -8.57 5.94 18.46
N ARG A 174 -7.34 5.48 18.68
CA ARG A 174 -6.82 5.19 20.02
C ARG A 174 -6.78 6.43 20.91
N GLN A 175 -6.39 7.58 20.37
CA GLN A 175 -6.46 8.86 21.09
C GLN A 175 -7.90 9.24 21.48
N GLN A 176 -8.91 8.71 20.76
CA GLN A 176 -10.33 8.84 21.10
C GLN A 176 -10.86 7.72 22.03
N GLY A 177 -9.99 6.87 22.56
CA GLY A 177 -10.34 5.80 23.50
C GLY A 177 -10.77 4.47 22.87
N TYR A 178 -10.58 4.30 21.56
CA TYR A 178 -10.83 3.01 20.89
C TYR A 178 -9.66 2.05 21.09
N PHE A 179 -9.97 0.75 21.15
CA PHE A 179 -8.99 -0.31 21.00
C PHE A 179 -8.93 -0.73 19.53
N THR A 180 -7.73 -0.81 18.97
CA THR A 180 -7.53 -1.06 17.54
C THR A 180 -6.81 -2.39 17.32
N SER A 181 -7.34 -3.23 16.44
CA SER A 181 -6.75 -4.54 16.19
C SER A 181 -6.97 -5.04 14.79
N VAL A 182 -5.99 -5.78 14.27
CA VAL A 182 -6.05 -6.47 12.98
C VAL A 182 -6.12 -7.97 13.18
N PHE A 183 -6.98 -8.62 12.39
CA PHE A 183 -7.07 -10.08 12.34
C PHE A 183 -6.66 -10.57 10.95
N HIS A 184 -5.63 -11.40 10.88
CA HIS A 184 -5.22 -12.03 9.63
C HIS A 184 -4.68 -13.43 9.89
N ALA A 185 -5.20 -14.42 9.15
CA ALA A 185 -4.79 -15.83 9.24
C ALA A 185 -3.47 -16.11 8.49
N ASN A 186 -2.43 -15.31 8.72
CA ASN A 186 -1.08 -15.52 8.19
C ASN A 186 -0.04 -15.03 9.21
N ASN A 187 1.23 -15.36 8.98
CA ASN A 187 2.32 -14.88 9.83
C ASN A 187 2.41 -13.35 9.79
N ALA A 188 2.58 -12.74 10.97
CA ALA A 188 2.68 -11.29 11.10
C ALA A 188 3.87 -10.67 10.34
N THR A 189 4.89 -11.46 10.03
CA THR A 189 6.04 -11.01 9.23
C THR A 189 5.75 -10.96 7.73
N PHE A 190 4.66 -11.57 7.27
CA PHE A 190 4.23 -11.47 5.88
C PHE A 190 3.83 -10.01 5.57
N TRP A 191 4.34 -9.47 4.46
CA TRP A 191 4.31 -8.04 4.16
C TRP A 191 4.97 -7.12 5.21
N ASN A 192 5.78 -7.62 6.15
CA ASN A 192 6.38 -6.81 7.22
C ASN A 192 5.34 -6.12 8.14
N ARG A 193 4.15 -6.71 8.27
CA ARG A 193 3.04 -6.15 9.07
C ARG A 193 3.38 -5.99 10.54
N ASN A 194 4.17 -6.90 11.12
CA ASN A 194 4.60 -6.81 12.52
C ASN A 194 5.36 -5.51 12.84
N ILE A 195 6.09 -4.95 11.87
CA ILE A 195 6.78 -3.67 12.03
C ILE A 195 5.83 -2.53 11.66
N MET A 196 5.19 -2.61 10.49
CA MET A 196 4.33 -1.53 9.99
C MET A 196 3.13 -1.25 10.91
N TYR A 197 2.43 -2.26 11.41
CA TYR A 197 1.27 -2.05 12.30
C TYR A 197 1.66 -1.37 13.61
N SER A 198 2.87 -1.64 14.12
CA SER A 198 3.38 -0.92 15.28
C SER A 198 3.63 0.55 14.97
N ALA A 199 4.10 0.88 13.77
CA ALA A 199 4.33 2.26 13.33
C ALA A 199 3.02 3.00 13.00
N LEU A 200 1.99 2.30 12.54
CA LEU A 200 0.65 2.85 12.34
C LEU A 200 -0.10 3.06 13.67
N GLY A 201 0.33 2.40 14.75
CA GLY A 201 -0.23 2.58 16.09
C GLY A 201 -1.38 1.64 16.44
N TYR A 202 -1.46 0.47 15.79
CA TYR A 202 -2.37 -0.60 16.21
C TYR A 202 -2.01 -1.14 17.59
N ASP A 203 -3.01 -1.53 18.39
CA ASP A 203 -2.79 -2.16 19.69
C ASP A 203 -2.56 -3.68 19.59
N ARG A 204 -3.11 -4.33 18.56
CA ARG A 204 -2.99 -5.79 18.35
C ARG A 204 -3.03 -6.24 16.90
#